data_AF-A0A067D1Y1-F1
#
_entry.id   AF-A0A067D1Y1-F1
#
_cell.length_a   1.000
_cell.length_b   1.000
_cell.length_c   1.000
_cell.angle_alpha   90.00
_cell.angle_beta   90.00
_cell.angle_gamma   90.00
#
_symmetry.space_group_name_H-M   'P 1'
#
loop_
_entity.id
_entity.type
_entity.pdbx_description
1 polymer ?
#
loop_
_entity_poly.entity_id
_entity_poly.type
_entity_poly.pdbx_seq_one_letter_code
_entity_poly.pdbx_strand_id
1 'polypeptide(L)'
;MPGPLCLLQTVVADGLSLATGVPSRGSIGAFARALVLSTPLLCLPLLVCWKLDGGFDRPWTETLLGLWILDATLLLRSLLPIGKTPFATRQLVARVLFVATHVAVALRLDDHVDWHWSSVFLPMALSLFCGASPVPVLQVLLLGLHLDGFLTWSYLVLLAPMWGPLLVVGVVLPMGALWTSGSMRHNVMRLVASWAAAALLMGPPLLLVARLEYACFPAIYIALPWIVLYALCVLGALASSTKKASRLETFFVV
;
A
#
# COMPACT_ATOMS: atom_id res chain seq x y z
N MET A 1 -18.91 -8.67 1.17
CA MET A 1 -17.67 -8.04 1.67
C MET A 1 -16.60 -8.20 0.61
N PRO A 2 -15.91 -7.14 0.20
CA PRO A 2 -14.82 -7.24 -0.75
C PRO A 2 -13.70 -8.07 -0.10
N GLY A 3 -13.31 -9.18 -0.72
CA GLY A 3 -12.25 -10.06 -0.21
C GLY A 3 -10.87 -9.37 -0.15
N PRO A 4 -9.82 -10.02 0.35
CA PRO A 4 -8.46 -9.46 0.42
C PRO A 4 -7.92 -9.04 -0.96
N LEU A 5 -8.33 -9.73 -2.03
CA LEU A 5 -8.07 -9.31 -3.41
C LEU A 5 -8.73 -7.99 -3.77
N CYS A 6 -9.89 -7.68 -3.18
CA CYS A 6 -10.59 -6.44 -3.40
C CYS A 6 -10.01 -5.31 -2.54
N LEU A 7 -9.30 -5.60 -1.45
CA LEU A 7 -8.43 -4.63 -0.75
C LEU A 7 -7.18 -4.30 -1.57
N LEU A 8 -6.55 -5.28 -2.22
CA LEU A 8 -5.44 -5.02 -3.13
C LEU A 8 -5.91 -4.34 -4.43
N GLN A 9 -7.12 -4.67 -4.90
CA GLN A 9 -7.77 -3.99 -6.02
C GLN A 9 -8.30 -2.60 -5.61
N THR A 10 -8.66 -2.33 -4.37
CA THR A 10 -8.96 -0.96 -3.93
C THR A 10 -7.68 -0.19 -3.59
N VAL A 11 -6.60 -0.80 -3.13
CA VAL A 11 -5.34 -0.06 -2.92
C VAL A 11 -4.58 0.15 -4.23
N VAL A 12 -4.61 -0.81 -5.15
CA VAL A 12 -3.95 -0.68 -6.46
C VAL A 12 -4.90 -0.08 -7.48
N ALA A 13 -6.15 -0.54 -7.61
CA ALA A 13 -7.11 0.04 -8.56
C ALA A 13 -7.86 1.24 -7.99
N ASP A 14 -8.30 1.29 -6.72
CA ASP A 14 -8.79 2.54 -6.11
C ASP A 14 -7.64 3.47 -5.70
N GLY A 15 -6.44 2.99 -5.36
CA GLY A 15 -5.29 3.86 -5.12
C GLY A 15 -4.69 4.38 -6.42
N LEU A 16 -4.61 3.61 -7.51
CA LEU A 16 -4.37 4.22 -8.83
C LEU A 16 -5.58 5.03 -9.29
N SER A 17 -6.83 4.67 -9.04
CA SER A 17 -8.00 5.47 -9.46
C SER A 17 -8.14 6.78 -8.64
N LEU A 18 -7.76 6.78 -7.35
CA LEU A 18 -7.66 7.97 -6.51
C LEU A 18 -6.40 8.77 -6.82
N ALA A 19 -5.24 8.12 -6.99
CA ALA A 19 -3.94 8.73 -7.32
C ALA A 19 -3.73 8.97 -8.81
N THR A 20 -4.69 8.63 -9.65
CA THR A 20 -4.80 9.18 -11.01
C THR A 20 -6.03 10.08 -11.13
N GLY A 21 -7.04 9.90 -10.28
CA GLY A 21 -8.22 10.76 -10.20
C GLY A 21 -8.89 10.97 -11.55
N VAL A 22 -8.78 10.01 -12.49
CA VAL A 22 -9.26 10.14 -13.86
C VAL A 22 -10.66 9.54 -13.96
N PRO A 23 -11.75 10.33 -13.75
CA PRO A 23 -12.95 10.06 -14.54
C PRO A 23 -12.52 10.14 -15.99
N SER A 24 -13.13 9.35 -16.87
CA SER A 24 -12.69 9.12 -18.25
C SER A 24 -12.47 10.38 -19.15
N ARG A 25 -12.63 11.60 -18.64
CA ARG A 25 -12.14 12.87 -19.20
C ARG A 25 -10.81 13.27 -18.55
N GLY A 26 -9.70 12.76 -19.09
CA GLY A 26 -8.33 13.00 -18.62
C GLY A 26 -7.85 14.43 -18.84
N SER A 27 -8.18 15.33 -17.92
CA SER A 27 -7.49 16.62 -17.81
C SER A 27 -6.11 16.40 -17.18
N ILE A 28 -5.07 17.02 -17.75
CA ILE A 28 -3.69 17.05 -17.19
C ILE A 28 -3.72 17.48 -15.71
N GLY A 29 -4.64 18.36 -15.33
CA GLY A 29 -4.80 18.79 -13.94
C GLY A 29 -5.24 17.69 -12.97
N ALA A 30 -6.03 16.71 -13.43
CA ALA A 30 -6.43 15.56 -12.60
C ALA A 30 -5.22 14.66 -12.33
N PHE A 31 -4.44 14.35 -13.38
CA PHE A 31 -3.21 13.57 -13.24
C PHE A 31 -2.18 14.26 -12.33
N ALA A 32 -1.93 15.56 -12.53
CA ALA A 32 -1.02 16.33 -11.71
C ALA A 32 -1.44 16.34 -10.24
N ARG A 33 -2.73 16.58 -9.96
CA ARG A 33 -3.27 16.53 -8.59
C ARG A 33 -3.03 15.17 -7.94
N ALA A 34 -3.19 14.11 -8.71
CA ALA A 34 -3.17 12.77 -8.19
C ALA A 34 -1.72 12.26 -7.98
N LEU A 35 -0.77 12.75 -8.79
CA LEU A 35 0.68 12.65 -8.53
C LEU A 35 1.09 13.40 -7.25
N VAL A 36 0.58 14.63 -7.05
CA VAL A 36 0.82 15.40 -5.81
C VAL A 36 0.25 14.66 -4.59
N LEU A 37 -0.98 14.15 -4.68
CA LEU A 37 -1.62 13.41 -3.58
C LEU A 37 -0.93 12.08 -3.26
N SER A 38 -0.23 11.47 -4.21
CA SER A 38 0.53 10.23 -3.98
C SER A 38 2.00 10.46 -3.61
N THR A 39 2.48 11.70 -3.67
CA THR A 39 3.85 12.04 -3.26
C THR A 39 4.17 11.58 -1.83
N PRO A 40 3.30 11.74 -0.81
CA PRO A 40 3.57 11.20 0.52
C PRO A 40 3.78 9.68 0.56
N LEU A 41 3.09 8.92 -0.29
CA LEU A 41 3.24 7.46 -0.37
C LEU A 41 4.60 7.02 -0.94
N LEU A 42 5.25 7.88 -1.71
CA LEU A 42 6.61 7.67 -2.20
C LEU A 42 7.66 8.14 -1.20
N CYS A 43 7.47 9.33 -0.65
CA CYS A 43 8.44 9.94 0.26
C CYS A 43 8.52 9.18 1.58
N LEU A 44 7.40 8.63 2.09
CA LEU A 44 7.38 7.99 3.39
C LEU A 44 8.30 6.75 3.48
N PRO A 45 8.23 5.76 2.58
CA PRO A 45 9.17 4.65 2.61
C PRO A 45 10.63 5.10 2.53
N LEU A 46 10.92 6.14 1.72
CA LEU A 46 12.26 6.71 1.60
C LEU A 46 12.75 7.35 2.90
N LEU A 47 11.92 8.17 3.54
CA LEU A 47 12.26 8.82 4.81
C LEU A 47 12.43 7.83 5.94
N VAL A 48 11.56 6.80 6.02
CA VAL A 48 11.69 5.70 6.97
C VAL A 48 13.00 4.94 6.72
N CYS A 49 13.33 4.63 5.47
CA CYS A 49 14.58 3.95 5.14
C CYS A 49 15.80 4.77 5.54
N TRP A 50 15.82 6.06 5.18
CA TRP A 50 16.92 6.96 5.52
C TRP A 50 17.10 7.12 7.03
N LYS A 51 15.98 7.22 7.76
CA LYS A 51 16.01 7.27 9.23
C LYS A 51 16.54 5.98 9.85
N LEU A 52 16.10 4.82 9.36
CA LEU A 52 16.59 3.52 9.83
C LEU A 52 18.09 3.32 9.57
N ASP A 53 18.62 3.94 8.52
CA ASP A 53 20.06 3.91 8.20
C ASP A 53 20.87 4.97 8.98
N GLY A 54 20.25 5.69 9.91
CA GLY A 54 20.90 6.68 10.77
C GLY A 54 21.30 7.97 10.05
N GLY A 55 20.79 8.22 8.84
CA GLY A 55 21.10 9.45 8.11
C GLY A 55 20.14 10.61 8.43
N PHE A 56 19.24 10.45 9.40
CA PHE A 56 18.22 11.44 9.75
C PHE A 56 17.89 11.42 11.26
N ASP A 57 18.33 12.44 11.99
CA ASP A 57 18.24 12.52 13.47
C ASP A 57 16.92 13.10 14.01
N ARG A 58 15.97 13.45 13.13
CA ARG A 58 14.71 14.08 13.56
C ARG A 58 13.77 13.07 14.23
N PRO A 59 12.85 13.50 15.10
CA PRO A 59 11.88 12.59 15.72
C PRO A 59 10.96 11.91 14.67
N TRP A 60 10.40 10.76 15.02
CA TRP A 60 9.50 9.96 14.16
C TRP A 60 8.22 10.72 13.87
N THR A 61 7.74 11.51 14.83
CA THR A 61 6.66 12.48 14.63
C THR A 61 6.92 13.42 13.45
N GLU A 62 8.13 13.96 13.28
CA GLU A 62 8.47 14.79 12.11
C GLU A 62 8.69 13.95 10.84
N THR A 63 9.34 12.79 10.98
CA THR A 63 9.66 11.90 9.85
C THR A 63 8.38 11.39 9.16
N LEU A 64 7.32 11.19 9.94
CA LEU A 64 6.02 10.71 9.48
C LEU A 64 5.08 11.86 9.05
N LEU A 65 5.57 13.09 8.83
CA LEU A 65 4.74 14.22 8.42
C LEU A 65 3.88 13.95 7.18
N GLY A 66 4.46 13.27 6.18
CA GLY A 66 3.72 12.84 5.00
C GLY A 66 2.55 11.90 5.32
N LEU A 67 2.72 11.03 6.33
CA LEU A 67 1.66 10.15 6.82
C LEU A 67 0.54 10.95 7.46
N TRP A 68 0.85 11.93 8.30
CA TRP A 68 -0.15 12.77 8.97
C TRP A 68 -1.03 13.52 7.97
N ILE A 69 -0.42 14.05 6.91
CA ILE A 69 -1.17 14.73 5.83
C ILE A 69 -2.09 13.72 5.14
N LEU A 70 -1.59 12.53 4.81
CA LEU A 70 -2.40 11.49 4.18
C LEU A 70 -3.57 11.07 5.08
N ASP A 71 -3.31 10.80 6.36
CA ASP A 71 -4.32 10.43 7.35
C ASP A 71 -5.39 11.52 7.52
N ALA A 72 -4.97 12.78 7.65
CA ALA A 72 -5.89 13.92 7.76
C ALA A 72 -6.78 14.05 6.53
N THR A 73 -6.22 13.91 5.31
CA THR A 73 -7.02 13.96 4.07
C THR A 73 -8.01 12.80 3.97
N LEU A 74 -7.59 11.59 4.38
CA LEU A 74 -8.43 10.39 4.39
C LEU A 74 -9.54 10.47 5.43
N LEU A 75 -9.27 11.03 6.62
CA LEU A 75 -10.27 11.31 7.65
C LEU A 75 -11.29 12.33 7.16
N LEU A 76 -10.83 13.49 6.65
CA LEU A 76 -11.72 14.54 6.15
C LEU A 76 -12.66 14.02 5.05
N ARG A 77 -12.15 13.19 4.14
CA ARG A 77 -12.98 12.55 3.11
C ARG A 77 -14.02 11.59 3.69
N SER A 78 -13.69 10.88 4.77
CA SER A 78 -14.63 9.98 5.45
C SER A 78 -15.71 10.69 6.26
N LEU A 79 -15.55 11.99 6.54
CA LEU A 79 -16.58 12.81 7.17
C LEU A 79 -17.72 13.18 6.20
N LEU A 80 -17.44 13.32 4.91
CA LEU A 80 -18.42 13.74 3.88
C LEU A 80 -19.68 12.84 3.76
N PRO A 81 -19.60 11.50 3.87
CA PRO A 81 -20.76 10.62 3.79
C PRO A 81 -21.48 10.37 5.13
N ILE A 82 -21.08 11.00 6.24
CA ILE A 82 -21.72 10.81 7.55
C ILE A 82 -23.20 11.24 7.45
N GLY A 83 -24.10 10.39 7.97
CA GLY A 83 -25.55 10.60 7.89
C GLY A 83 -26.20 10.11 6.59
N LYS A 84 -25.41 9.81 5.54
CA LYS A 84 -25.94 9.28 4.27
C LYS A 84 -26.02 7.76 4.24
N THR A 85 -25.09 7.07 4.91
CA THR A 85 -25.06 5.60 4.93
C THR A 85 -24.67 5.07 6.32
N PRO A 86 -25.27 3.97 6.80
CA PRO A 86 -24.87 3.35 8.07
C PRO A 86 -23.43 2.80 8.05
N PHE A 87 -22.89 2.55 6.85
CA PHE A 87 -21.50 2.14 6.66
C PHE A 87 -20.49 3.27 6.88
N ALA A 88 -20.88 4.54 6.72
CA ALA A 88 -19.98 5.68 6.90
C ALA A 88 -19.44 5.77 8.33
N THR A 89 -20.28 5.55 9.34
CA THR A 89 -19.86 5.58 10.75
C THR A 89 -18.84 4.47 11.04
N ARG A 90 -19.08 3.25 10.56
CA ARG A 90 -18.14 2.13 10.73
C ARG A 90 -16.80 2.41 10.06
N GLN A 91 -16.81 2.99 8.85
CA GLN A 91 -15.59 3.38 8.14
C GLN A 91 -14.83 4.51 8.84
N LEU A 92 -15.54 5.49 9.39
CA LEU A 92 -14.94 6.57 10.17
C LEU A 92 -14.24 6.01 11.41
N VAL A 93 -14.92 5.15 12.19
CA VAL A 93 -14.33 4.51 13.38
C VAL A 93 -13.08 3.73 13.01
N ALA A 94 -13.13 2.91 11.96
CA ALA A 94 -11.96 2.17 11.49
C ALA A 94 -10.80 3.12 11.13
N ARG A 95 -11.06 4.24 10.45
CA ARG A 95 -10.02 5.22 10.09
C ARG A 95 -9.46 5.93 11.31
N VAL A 96 -10.29 6.35 12.27
CA VAL A 96 -9.83 6.98 13.51
C VAL A 96 -8.92 6.03 14.29
N LEU A 97 -9.29 4.75 14.40
CA LEU A 97 -8.46 3.74 15.03
C LEU A 97 -7.12 3.50 14.29
N PHE A 98 -7.14 3.56 12.96
CA PHE A 98 -5.92 3.44 12.15
C PHE A 98 -4.96 4.63 12.39
N VAL A 99 -5.48 5.87 12.38
CA VAL A 99 -4.71 7.06 12.71
C VAL A 99 -4.19 7.02 14.14
N ALA A 100 -5.00 6.58 15.10
CA ALA A 100 -4.58 6.39 16.48
C ALA A 100 -3.40 5.41 16.59
N THR A 101 -3.36 4.38 15.74
CA THR A 101 -2.20 3.45 15.66
C THR A 101 -0.96 4.17 15.19
N HIS A 102 -1.03 4.96 14.12
CA HIS A 102 0.13 5.71 13.62
C HIS A 102 0.68 6.67 14.67
N VAL A 103 -0.20 7.38 15.39
CA VAL A 103 0.18 8.24 16.51
C VAL A 103 0.85 7.44 17.61
N ALA A 104 0.26 6.31 18.05
CA ALA A 104 0.83 5.47 19.09
C ALA A 104 2.20 4.88 18.68
N VAL A 105 2.36 4.45 17.43
CA VAL A 105 3.64 3.96 16.89
C VAL A 105 4.68 5.07 16.86
N ALA A 106 4.33 6.27 16.41
CA ALA A 106 5.27 7.40 16.39
C ALA A 106 5.72 7.79 17.81
N LEU A 107 4.78 7.89 18.75
CA LEU A 107 5.08 8.19 20.15
C LEU A 107 5.92 7.09 20.81
N ARG A 108 5.66 5.82 20.48
CA ARG A 108 6.45 4.70 20.99
C ARG A 108 7.87 4.70 20.43
N LEU A 109 8.02 4.96 19.13
CA LEU A 109 9.33 5.03 18.46
C LEU A 109 10.17 6.25 18.90
N ASP A 110 9.54 7.30 19.41
CA ASP A 110 10.19 8.48 20.01
C ASP A 110 10.38 8.34 21.54
N ASP A 111 10.15 7.14 22.10
CA ASP A 111 10.27 6.84 23.54
C ASP A 111 9.43 7.76 24.45
N HIS A 112 8.33 8.32 23.94
CA HIS A 112 7.40 9.14 24.73
C HIS A 112 6.40 8.30 25.54
N VAL A 113 6.25 7.02 25.19
CA VAL A 113 5.29 6.10 25.80
C VAL A 113 5.94 4.71 25.93
N ASP A 114 5.77 4.06 27.08
CA ASP A 114 6.36 2.74 27.40
C ASP A 114 5.43 1.54 27.23
N TRP A 115 4.42 1.66 26.38
CA TRP A 115 3.44 0.60 26.17
C TRP A 115 4.07 -0.60 25.43
N HIS A 116 3.52 -1.78 25.72
CA HIS A 116 3.75 -2.98 24.94
C HIS A 116 3.30 -2.79 23.48
N TRP A 117 4.05 -3.36 22.53
CA TRP A 117 3.74 -3.29 21.10
C TRP A 117 2.38 -3.90 20.75
N SER A 118 1.97 -4.96 21.45
CA SER A 118 0.62 -5.50 21.38
C SER A 118 -0.46 -4.47 21.71
N SER A 119 -0.23 -3.60 22.70
CA SER A 119 -1.15 -2.51 23.06
C SER A 119 -1.12 -1.37 22.03
N VAL A 120 0.07 -1.02 21.52
CA VAL A 120 0.25 -0.02 20.47
C VAL A 120 -0.48 -0.42 19.17
N PHE A 121 -0.49 -1.71 18.83
CA PHE A 121 -1.16 -2.24 17.64
C PHE A 121 -2.64 -2.59 17.83
N LEU A 122 -3.15 -2.55 19.06
CA LEU A 122 -4.55 -2.88 19.35
C LEU A 122 -5.55 -2.02 18.54
N PRO A 123 -5.38 -0.69 18.39
CA PRO A 123 -6.29 0.11 17.57
C PRO A 123 -6.29 -0.36 16.09
N MET A 124 -5.15 -0.76 15.54
CA MET A 124 -5.06 -1.30 14.18
C MET A 124 -5.77 -2.64 14.06
N ALA A 125 -5.61 -3.54 15.03
CA ALA A 125 -6.33 -4.81 15.06
C ALA A 125 -7.85 -4.59 15.08
N LEU A 126 -8.34 -3.65 15.90
CA LEU A 126 -9.76 -3.27 15.96
C LEU A 126 -10.23 -2.61 14.64
N SER A 127 -9.42 -1.73 14.06
CA SER A 127 -9.68 -1.10 12.75
C SER A 127 -9.86 -2.15 11.65
N LEU A 128 -8.94 -3.12 11.60
CA LEU A 128 -8.97 -4.23 10.64
C LEU A 128 -10.15 -5.16 10.90
N PHE A 129 -10.53 -5.41 12.15
CA PHE A 129 -11.75 -6.16 12.48
C PHE A 129 -13.02 -5.44 11.99
N CYS A 130 -13.04 -4.11 12.08
CA CYS A 130 -14.12 -3.30 11.53
C CYS A 130 -14.15 -3.30 9.99
N GLY A 131 -13.04 -3.45 9.28
CA GLY A 131 -13.01 -3.19 7.83
C GLY A 131 -12.65 -4.38 6.93
N ALA A 132 -11.94 -5.38 7.45
CA ALA A 132 -11.09 -6.25 6.65
C ALA A 132 -11.25 -7.74 6.98
N SER A 133 -10.45 -8.55 6.28
CA SER A 133 -10.28 -9.98 6.52
C SER A 133 -9.67 -10.24 7.91
N PRO A 134 -9.94 -11.39 8.56
CA PRO A 134 -9.26 -11.78 9.80
C PRO A 134 -7.74 -11.97 9.63
N VAL A 135 -7.26 -12.15 8.39
CA VAL A 135 -5.86 -12.47 8.08
C VAL A 135 -4.90 -11.34 8.52
N PRO A 136 -5.10 -10.06 8.12
CA PRO A 136 -4.30 -8.95 8.65
C PRO A 136 -4.41 -8.72 10.15
N VAL A 137 -5.57 -9.01 10.76
CA VAL A 137 -5.76 -8.86 12.21
C VAL A 137 -4.81 -9.80 12.95
N LEU A 138 -4.80 -11.08 12.55
CA LEU A 138 -3.91 -12.08 13.14
C LEU A 138 -2.44 -11.68 12.98
N GLN A 139 -2.07 -11.20 11.79
CA GLN A 139 -0.70 -10.78 11.52
C GLN A 139 -0.24 -9.63 12.43
N VAL A 140 -1.07 -8.59 12.60
CA VAL A 140 -0.75 -7.43 13.44
C VAL A 140 -0.60 -7.85 14.90
N LEU A 141 -1.47 -8.74 15.39
CA LEU A 141 -1.38 -9.27 16.75
C LEU A 141 -0.13 -10.14 16.97
N LEU A 142 0.18 -11.03 16.03
CA LEU A 142 1.39 -11.86 16.09
C LEU A 142 2.66 -10.99 16.06
N LEU A 143 2.68 -9.94 15.23
CA LEU A 143 3.80 -9.00 15.17
C LEU A 143 3.97 -8.26 16.50
N GLY A 144 2.88 -7.77 17.11
CA GLY A 144 2.92 -7.11 18.41
C GLY A 144 3.47 -8.02 19.52
N LEU A 145 2.97 -9.26 19.60
CA LEU A 145 3.44 -10.25 20.57
C LEU A 145 4.92 -10.65 20.35
N HIS A 146 5.37 -10.68 19.09
CA HIS A 146 6.77 -10.92 18.78
C HIS A 146 7.67 -9.76 19.22
N LEU A 147 7.29 -8.51 18.93
CA LEU A 147 8.04 -7.34 19.36
C LEU A 147 8.04 -7.15 20.89
N ASP A 148 7.03 -7.68 21.58
CA ASP A 148 6.99 -7.75 23.05
C ASP A 148 7.85 -8.89 23.63
N GLY A 149 8.42 -9.77 22.80
CA GLY A 149 9.24 -10.90 23.22
C GLY A 149 8.47 -12.14 23.69
N PHE A 150 7.14 -12.16 23.55
CA PHE A 150 6.32 -13.34 23.90
C PHE A 150 6.40 -14.46 22.86
N LEU A 151 6.67 -14.13 21.60
CA LEU A 151 6.83 -15.10 20.51
C LEU A 151 8.27 -15.09 19.99
N THR A 152 8.87 -16.26 19.85
CA THR A 152 10.24 -16.45 19.31
C THR A 152 10.25 -16.93 17.86
N TRP A 153 9.11 -16.86 17.17
CA TRP A 153 8.97 -17.32 15.78
C TRP A 153 9.76 -16.43 14.82
N SER A 154 10.13 -16.99 13.68
CA SER A 154 10.75 -16.22 12.59
C SER A 154 9.76 -15.24 11.97
N TYR A 155 10.26 -14.09 11.50
CA TYR A 155 9.54 -13.11 10.71
C TYR A 155 8.89 -13.74 9.47
N LEU A 156 9.51 -14.77 8.87
CA LEU A 156 8.90 -15.53 7.77
C LEU A 156 7.55 -16.15 8.18
N VAL A 157 7.47 -16.73 9.37
CA VAL A 157 6.26 -17.36 9.92
C VAL A 157 5.26 -16.29 10.37
N LEU A 158 5.73 -15.21 11.00
CA LEU A 158 4.86 -14.10 11.44
C LEU A 158 4.18 -13.40 10.26
N LEU A 159 4.87 -13.28 9.13
CA LEU A 159 4.34 -12.70 7.90
C LEU A 159 3.63 -13.73 7.00
N ALA A 160 3.50 -14.99 7.45
CA ALA A 160 2.80 -16.05 6.71
C ALA A 160 1.39 -15.69 6.23
N PRO A 161 0.56 -14.99 7.02
CA PRO A 161 -0.74 -14.52 6.59
C PRO A 161 -0.70 -13.66 5.30
N MET A 162 0.39 -12.94 5.03
CA MET A 162 0.54 -12.14 3.80
C MET A 162 0.93 -12.97 2.58
N TRP A 163 1.63 -14.11 2.76
CA TRP A 163 2.06 -14.93 1.62
C TRP A 163 0.88 -15.49 0.83
N GLY A 164 -0.26 -15.76 1.49
CA GLY A 164 -1.46 -16.28 0.84
C GLY A 164 -2.01 -15.37 -0.27
N PRO A 165 -2.46 -14.14 0.05
CA PRO A 165 -2.89 -13.17 -0.96
C PRO A 165 -1.83 -12.93 -2.05
N LEU A 166 -0.57 -12.92 -1.66
CA LEU A 166 0.53 -12.71 -2.59
C LEU A 166 0.73 -13.87 -3.57
N LEU A 167 0.57 -15.12 -3.13
CA LEU A 167 0.59 -16.30 -4.00
C LEU A 167 -0.56 -16.27 -5.00
N VAL A 168 -1.75 -15.85 -4.56
CA VAL A 168 -2.90 -15.72 -5.45
C VAL A 168 -2.64 -14.66 -6.53
N VAL A 169 -2.14 -13.48 -6.14
CA VAL A 169 -1.84 -12.40 -7.08
C VAL A 169 -0.66 -12.75 -8.00
N GLY A 170 0.36 -13.41 -7.45
CA GLY A 170 1.62 -13.67 -8.14
C GLY A 170 1.69 -14.96 -8.95
N VAL A 171 0.79 -15.90 -8.72
CA VAL A 171 0.78 -17.20 -9.43
C VAL A 171 -0.56 -17.45 -10.10
N VAL A 172 -1.66 -17.39 -9.33
CA VAL A 172 -2.98 -17.80 -9.82
C VAL A 172 -3.51 -16.85 -10.89
N LEU A 173 -3.43 -15.53 -10.68
CA LEU A 173 -3.88 -14.54 -11.69
C LEU A 173 -3.07 -14.61 -13.00
N PRO A 174 -1.72 -14.66 -12.98
CA PRO A 174 -0.90 -14.90 -14.18
C PRO A 174 -1.29 -16.16 -14.95
N MET A 175 -1.49 -17.28 -14.25
CA MET A 175 -1.88 -18.55 -14.87
C MET A 175 -3.25 -18.44 -15.54
N GLY A 176 -4.23 -17.78 -14.88
CA GLY A 176 -5.53 -17.52 -15.47
C GLY A 176 -5.47 -16.67 -16.75
N ALA A 177 -4.51 -15.73 -16.85
CA ALA A 177 -4.32 -14.91 -18.04
C ALA A 177 -3.88 -15.73 -19.27
N LEU A 178 -3.15 -16.84 -19.07
CA LEU A 178 -2.71 -17.74 -20.16
C LEU A 178 -3.87 -18.50 -20.81
N TRP A 179 -4.95 -18.73 -20.08
CA TRP A 179 -6.15 -19.41 -20.59
C TRP A 179 -7.10 -18.49 -21.35
N THR A 180 -6.82 -17.19 -21.42
CA THR A 180 -7.65 -16.26 -22.21
C THR A 180 -7.40 -16.44 -23.70
N SER A 181 -8.49 -16.46 -24.49
CA SER A 181 -8.42 -16.54 -25.96
C SER A 181 -7.75 -15.27 -26.50
N GLY A 182 -6.56 -15.43 -27.07
CA GLY A 182 -5.74 -14.32 -27.55
C GLY A 182 -4.50 -14.79 -28.31
N SER A 183 -3.86 -13.88 -29.03
CA SER A 183 -2.59 -14.17 -29.68
C SER A 183 -1.54 -14.57 -28.63
N MET A 184 -0.79 -15.64 -28.89
CA MET A 184 0.27 -16.15 -28.00
C MET A 184 1.21 -15.04 -27.51
N ARG A 185 1.60 -14.11 -28.41
CA ARG A 185 2.47 -12.98 -28.06
C ARG A 185 1.88 -12.09 -26.96
N HIS A 186 0.58 -11.81 -27.02
CA HIS A 186 -0.11 -11.01 -26.01
C HIS A 186 -0.19 -11.74 -24.66
N ASN A 187 -0.43 -13.06 -24.70
CA ASN A 187 -0.51 -13.88 -23.48
C ASN A 187 0.86 -13.98 -22.79
N VAL A 188 1.95 -14.17 -23.56
CA VAL A 188 3.32 -14.15 -23.02
C VAL A 188 3.66 -12.79 -22.40
N MET A 189 3.36 -11.69 -23.09
CA MET A 189 3.61 -10.35 -22.53
C MET A 189 2.83 -10.09 -21.24
N ARG A 190 1.56 -10.53 -21.16
CA ARG A 190 0.76 -10.43 -19.93
C ARG A 190 1.35 -11.27 -18.81
N LEU A 191 1.78 -12.49 -19.11
CA LEU A 191 2.43 -13.38 -18.15
C LEU A 191 3.69 -12.70 -17.57
N VAL A 192 4.60 -12.24 -18.43
CA VAL A 192 5.84 -11.56 -18.00
C VAL A 192 5.53 -10.32 -17.16
N ALA A 193 4.59 -9.48 -17.61
CA ALA A 193 4.19 -8.28 -16.87
C ALA A 193 3.60 -8.63 -15.50
N SER A 194 2.79 -9.69 -15.41
CA SER A 194 2.17 -10.11 -14.16
C SER A 194 3.18 -10.69 -13.16
N TRP A 195 4.16 -11.47 -13.63
CA TRP A 195 5.28 -11.95 -12.79
C TRP A 195 6.18 -10.81 -12.34
N ALA A 196 6.47 -9.85 -13.22
CA ALA A 196 7.24 -8.66 -12.84
C ALA A 196 6.51 -7.84 -11.77
N ALA A 197 5.19 -7.61 -11.93
CA ALA A 197 4.38 -6.92 -10.94
C ALA A 197 4.34 -7.69 -9.61
N ALA A 198 4.21 -9.02 -9.66
CA ALA A 198 4.24 -9.86 -8.48
C ALA A 198 5.58 -9.78 -7.75
N ALA A 199 6.71 -9.85 -8.47
CA ALA A 199 8.04 -9.71 -7.91
C ALA A 199 8.25 -8.33 -7.26
N LEU A 200 7.76 -7.26 -7.88
CA LEU A 200 7.84 -5.91 -7.31
C LEU A 200 6.94 -5.71 -6.08
N LEU A 201 5.78 -6.36 -6.03
CA LEU A 201 4.90 -6.36 -4.85
C LEU A 201 5.45 -7.23 -3.70
N MET A 202 6.10 -8.34 -4.04
CA MET A 202 6.70 -9.30 -3.10
C MET A 202 8.08 -8.87 -2.59
N GLY A 203 8.79 -8.08 -3.37
CA GLY A 203 10.15 -7.65 -3.07
C GLY A 203 10.27 -7.00 -1.67
N PRO A 204 9.46 -5.98 -1.33
CA PRO A 204 9.58 -5.28 -0.06
C PRO A 204 9.41 -6.20 1.17
N PRO A 205 8.36 -7.02 1.32
CA PRO A 205 8.25 -7.91 2.48
C PRO A 205 9.36 -8.97 2.52
N LEU A 206 9.79 -9.52 1.37
CA LEU A 206 10.90 -10.49 1.33
C LEU A 206 12.23 -9.85 1.72
N LEU A 207 12.52 -8.65 1.22
CA LEU A 207 13.72 -7.90 1.58
C LEU A 207 13.68 -7.45 3.04
N LEU A 208 12.50 -7.10 3.57
CA LEU A 208 12.34 -6.81 4.98
C LEU A 208 12.70 -8.03 5.85
N VAL A 209 12.17 -9.22 5.53
CA VAL A 209 12.54 -10.47 6.22
C VAL A 209 14.04 -10.76 6.07
N ALA A 210 14.56 -10.63 4.85
CA ALA A 210 15.99 -10.80 4.58
C ALA A 210 16.85 -9.91 5.48
N ARG A 211 16.43 -8.66 5.68
CA ARG A 211 17.15 -7.70 6.52
C ARG A 211 17.01 -7.99 8.02
N LEU A 212 15.81 -8.37 8.45
CA LEU A 212 15.53 -8.63 9.86
C LEU A 212 16.20 -9.91 10.37
N GLU A 213 16.39 -10.92 9.52
CA GLU A 213 16.88 -12.24 9.96
C GLU A 213 18.24 -12.65 9.40
N TYR A 214 18.58 -12.28 8.16
CA TYR A 214 19.66 -12.97 7.42
C TYR A 214 20.81 -12.06 7.00
N ALA A 215 20.58 -10.78 6.72
CA ALA A 215 21.59 -9.90 6.13
C ALA A 215 21.48 -8.44 6.58
N CYS A 216 22.60 -7.76 6.73
CA CYS A 216 22.62 -6.31 6.94
C CYS A 216 22.88 -5.59 5.61
N PHE A 217 21.87 -4.86 5.12
CA PHE A 217 22.01 -3.98 3.96
C PHE A 217 21.23 -2.67 4.18
N PRO A 218 21.55 -1.59 3.43
CA PRO A 218 20.84 -0.32 3.50
C PRO A 218 19.31 -0.47 3.32
N ALA A 219 18.54 0.21 4.16
CA ALA A 219 17.08 0.16 4.17
C ALA A 219 16.46 0.49 2.81
N ILE A 220 17.11 1.39 2.06
CA ILE A 220 16.65 1.88 0.76
C ILE A 220 16.36 0.75 -0.23
N TYR A 221 17.07 -0.37 -0.14
CA TYR A 221 16.82 -1.53 -1.01
C TYR A 221 15.45 -2.16 -0.77
N ILE A 222 14.89 -2.07 0.44
CA ILE A 222 13.54 -2.56 0.76
C ILE A 222 12.48 -1.72 0.03
N ALA A 223 12.67 -0.40 -0.07
CA ALA A 223 11.73 0.51 -0.74
C ALA A 223 11.86 0.51 -2.27
N LEU A 224 12.99 0.09 -2.82
CA LEU A 224 13.29 0.17 -4.25
C LEU A 224 12.24 -0.54 -5.14
N PRO A 225 11.80 -1.79 -4.86
CA PRO A 225 10.78 -2.43 -5.68
C PRO A 225 9.46 -1.64 -5.74
N TRP A 226 9.08 -1.00 -4.63
CA TRP A 226 7.88 -0.15 -4.57
C TRP A 226 8.02 1.11 -5.43
N ILE A 227 9.18 1.76 -5.38
CA ILE A 227 9.47 2.96 -6.20
C ILE A 227 9.45 2.61 -7.68
N VAL A 228 10.06 1.49 -8.07
CA VAL A 228 10.03 1.00 -9.45
C VAL A 228 8.60 0.70 -9.89
N LEU A 229 7.82 0.02 -9.06
CA LEU A 229 6.41 -0.26 -9.34
C LEU A 229 5.60 1.02 -9.55
N TYR A 230 5.75 1.99 -8.65
CA TYR A 230 5.08 3.27 -8.76
C TYR A 230 5.47 4.02 -10.05
N ALA A 231 6.77 4.08 -10.38
CA ALA A 231 7.25 4.71 -11.60
C ALA A 231 6.66 4.06 -12.86
N LEU A 232 6.60 2.72 -12.90
CA LEU A 232 5.96 1.98 -13.98
C LEU A 232 4.46 2.29 -14.10
N CYS A 233 3.75 2.40 -12.98
CA CYS A 233 2.34 2.80 -12.97
C CYS A 233 2.13 4.21 -13.53
N VAL A 234 2.98 5.18 -13.14
CA VAL A 234 2.93 6.55 -13.65
C VAL A 234 3.21 6.60 -15.14
N LEU A 235 4.26 5.92 -15.61
CA LEU A 235 4.60 5.84 -17.04
C LEU A 235 3.48 5.16 -17.85
N GLY A 236 2.87 4.11 -17.31
CA GLY A 236 1.72 3.43 -17.91
C GLY A 236 0.51 4.36 -18.05
N ALA A 237 0.20 5.14 -17.00
CA ALA A 237 -0.87 6.12 -17.03
C ALA A 237 -0.63 7.21 -18.09
N LEU A 238 0.59 7.75 -18.18
CA LEU A 238 0.99 8.74 -19.20
C LEU A 238 0.93 8.18 -20.63
N ALA A 239 1.39 6.94 -20.84
CA ALA A 239 1.29 6.28 -22.13
C ALA A 239 -0.17 6.00 -22.55
N SER A 240 -1.07 5.79 -21.57
CA SER A 240 -2.49 5.59 -21.84
C SER A 240 -3.22 6.87 -22.22
N SER A 241 -2.85 8.02 -21.64
CA SER A 241 -3.49 9.31 -21.91
C SER A 241 -3.16 9.84 -23.30
N THR A 242 -1.91 9.69 -23.74
CA THR A 242 -1.45 10.10 -25.08
C THR A 242 -2.17 9.37 -26.20
N LYS A 243 -2.38 8.05 -26.08
CA LYS A 243 -3.13 7.24 -27.06
C LYS A 243 -4.60 7.66 -27.20
N LYS A 244 -5.20 8.23 -26.15
CA LYS A 244 -6.59 8.70 -26.20
C LYS A 244 -6.71 10.03 -26.91
N ALA A 245 -5.74 10.93 -26.73
CA ALA A 245 -5.67 12.21 -27.42
C ALA A 245 -5.56 12.02 -28.95
N SER A 246 -4.66 11.13 -29.40
CA SER A 246 -4.46 10.89 -30.82
C SER A 246 -5.70 10.30 -31.53
N ARG A 247 -6.52 9.48 -30.84
CA ARG A 247 -7.79 8.99 -31.40
C ARG A 247 -8.82 10.08 -31.57
N LEU A 248 -8.88 11.06 -30.65
CA LEU A 248 -9.84 12.16 -30.76
C LEU A 248 -9.52 13.04 -31.96
N GLU A 249 -8.24 13.34 -32.20
CA GLU A 249 -7.81 14.12 -33.38
C GLU A 249 -8.24 13.44 -34.69
N THR A 250 -8.15 12.12 -34.80
CA THR A 250 -8.61 11.40 -36.00
C THR A 250 -10.13 11.44 -36.23
N PHE A 251 -10.95 11.66 -35.18
CA PHE A 251 -12.41 11.77 -35.32
C PHE A 251 -12.90 13.16 -35.74
N PHE A 252 -12.10 14.21 -35.55
CA PHE A 252 -12.49 15.58 -35.91
C PHE A 252 -12.06 16.01 -37.33
N VAL A 253 -11.36 15.13 -38.07
CA VAL A 253 -10.88 15.40 -39.44
C VAL A 253 -11.76 14.71 -40.50
N VAL A 254 -12.91 14.16 -40.10
CA VAL A 254 -13.93 13.54 -40.98
C VAL A 254 -15.22 14.31 -40.87
#